data_AF-A0AAN4Z7E0-F1
#
_entry.id   AF-A0AAN4Z7E0-F1
#
_cell.length_a   1.000
_cell.length_b   1.000
_cell.length_c   1.000
_cell.angle_alpha   90.00
_cell.angle_beta   90.00
_cell.angle_gamma   90.00
#
_symmetry.space_group_name_H-M   'P 1'
#
loop_
_entity.id
_entity.type
_entity.pdbx_description
1 polymer ?
#
loop_
_entity_poly.entity_id
_entity_poly.type
_entity_poly.pdbx_seq_one_letter_code
_entity_poly.pdbx_strand_id
1 'polypeptide(L)'
;LSTHSISVIQMEIGLSKDKTDFMAAHWPSHYGTLYDMGLTAFDNLFAHNPGLRKHFGFAENDPSSTWKEDERIRKMVLSLQQILTEAVNTLECREAEALNSFVNSLRELGGLHRAIADGVNPDAFTLLFALLPEVIVDVTSNRSKSGPLSSEDRTELLSVWRAITRFMANQVMTGWERNKVPTSSKYLKSYNEKCPRSSAGRPVTPSAKSTASLPGFVPDTFPQASDEEGKRHNSISLRHVALSPLSALRK
;
A
#
# COMPACT_ATOMS: atom_id res chain seq x y z
N LEU A 1 33.54 -12.16 7.52
CA LEU A 1 32.11 -12.31 7.17
C LEU A 1 31.48 -13.26 8.20
N SER A 2 30.64 -12.75 9.08
CA SER A 2 30.16 -13.47 10.27
C SER A 2 29.12 -14.54 9.91
N THR A 3 29.32 -15.76 10.37
CA THR A 3 28.38 -16.90 10.26
C THR A 3 27.02 -16.62 10.92
N HIS A 4 26.93 -15.64 11.83
CA HIS A 4 25.66 -15.24 12.45
C HIS A 4 24.68 -14.56 11.49
N SER A 5 25.14 -13.77 10.53
CA SER A 5 24.21 -12.98 9.71
C SER A 5 23.51 -13.82 8.63
N ILE A 6 24.16 -14.89 8.17
CA ILE A 6 23.54 -15.90 7.28
C ILE A 6 22.43 -16.66 8.01
N SER A 7 22.53 -16.87 9.34
CA SER A 7 21.52 -17.64 10.08
C SER A 7 20.19 -16.89 10.24
N VAL A 8 20.19 -15.55 10.30
CA VAL A 8 18.97 -14.76 10.54
C VAL A 8 18.03 -14.76 9.34
N ILE A 9 18.54 -14.53 8.12
CA ILE A 9 17.71 -14.55 6.89
C ILE A 9 17.13 -15.95 6.65
N GLN A 10 17.96 -16.98 6.85
CA GLN A 10 17.52 -18.37 6.70
C GLN A 10 16.46 -18.74 7.75
N MET A 11 16.53 -18.19 8.97
CA MET A 11 15.52 -18.40 10.01
C MET A 11 14.23 -17.60 9.77
N GLU A 12 14.30 -16.36 9.30
CA GLU A 12 13.11 -15.50 9.17
C GLU A 12 12.35 -15.71 7.86
N ILE A 13 13.06 -15.95 6.75
CA ILE A 13 12.48 -16.01 5.40
C ILE A 13 12.57 -17.41 4.81
N GLY A 14 13.42 -18.28 5.37
CA GLY A 14 13.61 -19.65 4.89
C GLY A 14 14.45 -19.75 3.61
N LEU A 15 15.20 -18.70 3.27
CA LEU A 15 16.02 -18.66 2.06
C LEU A 15 17.49 -18.91 2.37
N SER A 16 18.12 -19.78 1.57
CA SER A 16 19.57 -19.99 1.64
C SER A 16 20.33 -18.87 0.91
N LYS A 17 21.64 -18.82 1.16
CA LYS A 17 22.57 -17.89 0.49
C LYS A 17 22.44 -17.94 -1.04
N ASP A 18 22.45 -19.13 -1.62
CA ASP A 18 22.47 -19.27 -3.07
C ASP A 18 21.15 -18.76 -3.69
N LYS A 19 20.04 -18.87 -2.97
CA LYS A 19 18.73 -18.37 -3.41
C LYS A 19 18.67 -16.85 -3.42
N THR A 20 19.24 -16.19 -2.40
CA THR A 20 19.28 -14.72 -2.35
C THR A 20 20.25 -14.17 -3.39
N ASP A 21 21.40 -14.82 -3.62
CA ASP A 21 22.34 -14.44 -4.69
C ASP A 21 21.71 -14.64 -6.07
N PHE A 22 21.01 -15.76 -6.28
CA PHE A 22 20.28 -16.03 -7.52
C PHE A 22 19.22 -14.98 -7.81
N MET A 23 18.43 -14.58 -6.81
CA MET A 23 17.44 -13.52 -6.94
C MET A 23 18.08 -12.16 -7.27
N ALA A 24 19.15 -11.77 -6.57
CA ALA A 24 19.84 -10.51 -6.81
C ALA A 24 20.44 -10.45 -8.22
N ALA A 25 21.03 -11.55 -8.69
CA ALA A 25 21.58 -11.65 -10.05
C ALA A 25 20.54 -11.48 -11.15
N HIS A 26 19.28 -11.82 -10.88
CA HIS A 26 18.16 -11.68 -11.81
C HIS A 26 17.39 -10.36 -11.64
N TRP A 27 17.69 -9.54 -10.63
CA TRP A 27 16.95 -8.30 -10.41
C TRP A 27 17.21 -7.27 -11.53
N PRO A 28 16.17 -6.69 -12.15
CA PRO A 28 16.36 -5.72 -13.23
C PRO A 28 17.03 -4.42 -12.75
N SER A 29 18.09 -4.00 -13.43
CA SER A 29 18.77 -2.71 -13.15
C SER A 29 18.17 -1.52 -13.90
N HIS A 30 17.38 -1.77 -14.95
CA HIS A 30 16.77 -0.72 -15.74
C HIS A 30 15.50 -0.18 -15.08
N TYR A 31 15.48 1.12 -14.79
CA TYR A 31 14.37 1.79 -14.12
C TYR A 31 13.02 1.60 -14.82
N GLY A 32 12.98 1.70 -16.15
CA GLY A 32 11.73 1.52 -16.91
C GLY A 32 11.15 0.11 -16.76
N THR A 33 11.99 -0.91 -16.58
CA THR A 33 11.54 -2.30 -16.37
C THR A 33 10.86 -2.46 -15.01
N LEU A 34 11.41 -1.81 -13.99
CA LEU A 34 10.83 -1.81 -12.64
C LEU A 34 9.51 -1.02 -12.58
N TYR A 35 9.42 0.06 -13.35
CA TYR A 35 8.18 0.82 -13.48
C TYR A 35 7.07 0.01 -14.19
N ASP A 36 7.40 -0.65 -15.31
CA ASP A 36 6.49 -1.55 -16.03
C ASP A 36 5.98 -2.67 -15.11
N MET A 37 6.87 -3.26 -14.31
CA MET A 37 6.53 -4.28 -13.32
C MET A 37 5.48 -3.80 -12.32
N GLY A 38 5.65 -2.60 -11.77
CA GLY A 38 4.66 -2.02 -10.85
C GLY A 38 3.33 -1.75 -11.55
N LEU A 39 3.34 -1.21 -12.77
CA LEU A 39 2.10 -1.01 -13.54
C LEU A 39 1.37 -2.32 -13.81
N THR A 40 2.08 -3.38 -14.22
CA THR A 40 1.50 -4.71 -14.43
C THR A 40 0.93 -5.28 -13.13
N ALA A 41 1.60 -5.07 -11.99
CA ALA A 41 1.08 -5.50 -10.69
C ALA A 41 -0.26 -4.82 -10.35
N PHE A 42 -0.39 -3.51 -10.57
CA PHE A 42 -1.66 -2.80 -10.38
C PHE A 42 -2.73 -3.20 -11.40
N ASP A 43 -2.34 -3.49 -12.64
CA ASP A 43 -3.26 -3.98 -13.67
C ASP A 43 -3.87 -5.32 -13.24
N ASN A 44 -3.02 -6.25 -12.79
CA ASN A 44 -3.45 -7.55 -12.26
C ASN A 44 -4.29 -7.40 -10.99
N LEU A 45 -3.93 -6.47 -10.10
CA LEU A 45 -4.68 -6.19 -8.87
C LEU A 45 -6.10 -5.71 -9.19
N PHE A 46 -6.25 -4.77 -10.12
CA PHE A 46 -7.56 -4.26 -10.52
C PHE A 46 -8.35 -5.25 -11.36
N ALA A 47 -7.70 -6.15 -12.10
CA ALA A 47 -8.39 -7.25 -12.76
C ALA A 47 -8.95 -8.26 -11.75
N HIS A 48 -8.20 -8.58 -10.67
CA HIS A 48 -8.65 -9.50 -9.63
C HIS A 48 -9.69 -8.88 -8.69
N ASN A 49 -9.56 -7.59 -8.37
CA ASN A 49 -10.50 -6.87 -7.52
C ASN A 49 -10.77 -5.46 -8.09
N PRO A 50 -11.70 -5.34 -9.06
CA PRO A 50 -12.05 -4.06 -9.69
C PRO A 50 -12.52 -3.00 -8.68
N GLY A 51 -13.14 -3.44 -7.58
CA GLY A 51 -13.62 -2.57 -6.50
C GLY A 51 -12.51 -1.77 -5.82
N LEU A 52 -11.24 -2.18 -5.94
CA LEU A 52 -10.12 -1.41 -5.40
C LEU A 52 -9.91 -0.07 -6.12
N ARG A 53 -10.34 0.05 -7.39
CA ARG A 53 -10.20 1.27 -8.19
C ARG A 53 -10.84 2.50 -7.54
N LYS A 54 -11.94 2.33 -6.80
CA LYS A 54 -12.63 3.43 -6.11
C LYS A 54 -11.77 4.10 -5.04
N HIS A 55 -10.87 3.36 -4.39
CA HIS A 55 -9.95 3.91 -3.38
C HIS A 55 -8.87 4.79 -4.01
N PHE A 56 -8.67 4.66 -5.33
CA PHE A 56 -7.83 5.54 -6.12
C PHE A 56 -8.64 6.60 -6.87
N GLY A 57 -9.95 6.71 -6.61
CA GLY A 57 -10.84 7.69 -7.24
C GLY A 57 -11.13 7.41 -8.72
N PHE A 58 -11.01 6.15 -9.15
CA PHE A 58 -11.41 5.70 -10.49
C PHE A 58 -12.72 4.93 -10.42
N ALA A 59 -13.53 5.02 -11.49
CA ALA A 59 -14.71 4.18 -11.64
C ALA A 59 -14.31 2.71 -11.86
N GLU A 60 -15.03 1.78 -11.23
CA GLU A 60 -14.68 0.34 -11.21
C GLU A 60 -14.61 -0.26 -12.62
N ASN A 61 -15.51 0.14 -13.52
CA ASN A 61 -15.67 -0.44 -14.86
C ASN A 61 -15.48 0.57 -15.99
N ASP A 62 -14.62 1.58 -15.82
CA ASP A 62 -14.35 2.54 -16.89
C ASP A 62 -13.27 2.02 -17.86
N PRO A 63 -13.63 1.63 -19.10
CA PRO A 63 -12.68 1.19 -20.12
C PRO A 63 -11.86 2.34 -20.70
N SER A 64 -12.26 3.60 -20.48
CA SER A 64 -11.52 4.81 -20.88
C SER A 64 -10.52 5.28 -19.81
N SER A 65 -10.41 4.53 -18.71
CA SER A 65 -9.59 4.90 -17.55
C SER A 65 -8.11 5.00 -17.91
N THR A 66 -7.58 6.23 -17.91
CA THR A 66 -6.15 6.55 -18.03
C THR A 66 -5.40 6.39 -16.71
N TRP A 67 -5.86 5.50 -15.82
CA TRP A 67 -5.30 5.37 -14.46
C TRP A 67 -3.78 5.12 -14.45
N LYS A 68 -3.23 4.49 -15.49
CA LYS A 68 -1.78 4.25 -15.65
C LYS A 68 -0.97 5.56 -15.78
N GLU A 69 -1.61 6.63 -16.24
CA GLU A 69 -1.02 7.98 -16.39
C GLU A 69 -1.25 8.85 -15.16
N ASP A 70 -2.10 8.41 -14.23
CA ASP A 70 -2.43 9.18 -13.04
C ASP A 70 -1.22 9.30 -12.10
N GLU A 71 -0.94 10.53 -11.67
CA GLU A 71 0.21 10.84 -10.82
C GLU A 71 0.18 10.09 -9.48
N ARG A 72 -1.01 9.75 -8.95
CA ARG A 72 -1.14 8.98 -7.71
C ARG A 72 -0.68 7.54 -7.92
N ILE A 73 -1.09 6.94 -9.04
CA ILE A 73 -0.68 5.59 -9.42
C ILE A 73 0.82 5.56 -9.67
N ARG A 74 1.35 6.55 -10.40
CA ARG A 74 2.80 6.70 -10.60
C ARG A 74 3.54 6.67 -9.27
N LYS A 75 3.13 7.49 -8.29
CA LYS A 75 3.76 7.52 -6.95
C LYS A 75 3.68 6.18 -6.22
N MET A 76 2.57 5.47 -6.34
CA MET A 76 2.41 4.13 -5.73
C MET A 76 3.33 3.10 -6.40
N VAL A 77 3.42 3.11 -7.73
CA VAL A 77 4.35 2.26 -8.50
C VAL A 77 5.80 2.52 -8.09
N LEU A 78 6.20 3.80 -7.97
CA LEU A 78 7.54 4.16 -7.52
C LEU A 78 7.82 3.71 -6.09
N SER A 79 6.84 3.83 -5.20
CA SER A 79 6.97 3.38 -3.81
C SER A 79 7.13 1.86 -3.73
N LEU A 80 6.35 1.11 -4.52
CA LEU A 80 6.47 -0.34 -4.64
C LEU A 80 7.84 -0.74 -5.18
N GLN A 81 8.32 -0.09 -6.24
CA GLN A 81 9.66 -0.30 -6.79
C GLN A 81 10.75 -0.08 -5.74
N GLN A 82 10.66 0.99 -4.97
CA GLN A 82 11.63 1.30 -3.91
C GLN A 82 11.66 0.20 -2.86
N ILE A 83 10.49 -0.25 -2.40
CA ILE A 83 10.37 -1.32 -1.39
C ILE A 83 10.92 -2.65 -1.93
N LEU A 84 10.66 -3.00 -3.19
CA LEU A 84 11.20 -4.22 -3.79
C LEU A 84 12.72 -4.14 -3.97
N THR A 85 13.24 -2.98 -4.39
CA THR A 85 14.69 -2.76 -4.51
C THR A 85 15.38 -2.81 -3.14
N GLU A 86 14.75 -2.23 -2.11
CA GLU A 86 15.20 -2.31 -0.74
C GLU A 86 15.23 -3.77 -0.26
N ALA A 87 14.21 -4.57 -0.59
CA ALA A 87 14.19 -6.01 -0.30
C ALA A 87 15.40 -6.73 -0.94
N VAL A 88 15.69 -6.47 -2.22
CA VAL A 88 16.86 -7.07 -2.90
C VAL A 88 18.15 -6.70 -2.18
N ASN A 89 18.38 -5.40 -1.96
CA ASN A 89 19.61 -4.91 -1.33
C ASN A 89 19.79 -5.46 0.09
N THR A 90 18.73 -5.47 0.90
CA THR A 90 18.77 -5.99 2.27
C THR A 90 19.11 -7.48 2.30
N LEU A 91 18.51 -8.26 1.41
CA LEU A 91 18.73 -9.71 1.34
C LEU A 91 20.08 -10.09 0.72
N GLU A 92 20.61 -9.24 -0.16
CA GLU A 92 21.95 -9.39 -0.73
C GLU A 92 23.05 -9.04 0.28
N CYS A 93 22.92 -7.92 0.99
CA CYS A 93 23.88 -7.47 2.02
C CYS A 93 23.98 -8.45 3.20
N ARG A 94 22.88 -9.14 3.54
CA ARG A 94 22.79 -10.15 4.61
C ARG A 94 23.17 -9.62 5.99
N GLU A 95 22.97 -8.34 6.24
CA GLU A 95 23.23 -7.74 7.55
C GLU A 95 21.97 -7.79 8.40
N ALA A 96 22.07 -8.33 9.62
CA ALA A 96 20.93 -8.45 10.53
C ALA A 96 20.31 -7.08 10.86
N GLU A 97 21.15 -6.04 10.98
CA GLU A 97 20.69 -4.66 11.21
C GLU A 97 19.90 -4.11 10.03
N ALA A 98 20.37 -4.36 8.79
CA ALA A 98 19.66 -3.97 7.58
C ALA A 98 18.30 -4.69 7.47
N LEU A 99 18.25 -6.00 7.80
CA LEU A 99 17.00 -6.76 7.83
C LEU A 99 16.04 -6.21 8.88
N ASN A 100 16.51 -5.95 10.10
CA ASN A 100 15.69 -5.38 11.16
C ASN A 100 15.13 -3.99 10.78
N SER A 101 15.96 -3.14 10.17
CA SER A 101 15.53 -1.84 9.66
C SER A 101 14.44 -1.98 8.59
N PHE A 102 14.64 -2.89 7.64
CA PHE A 102 13.65 -3.17 6.58
C PHE A 102 12.33 -3.71 7.15
N VAL A 103 12.38 -4.65 8.10
CA VAL A 103 11.20 -5.17 8.82
C VAL A 103 10.43 -4.04 9.52
N ASN A 104 11.14 -3.13 10.17
CA ASN A 104 10.51 -1.98 10.83
C ASN A 104 9.87 -1.05 9.80
N SER A 105 10.53 -0.77 8.68
CA SER A 105 9.96 0.01 7.57
C SER A 105 8.66 -0.61 7.01
N LEU A 106 8.61 -1.94 6.83
CA LEU A 106 7.40 -2.64 6.38
C LEU A 106 6.26 -2.55 7.39
N ARG A 107 6.57 -2.66 8.68
CA ARG A 107 5.56 -2.49 9.76
C ARG A 107 5.06 -1.05 9.84
N GLU A 108 5.94 -0.07 9.69
CA GLU A 108 5.54 1.34 9.61
C GLU A 108 4.64 1.60 8.40
N LEU A 109 4.95 1.01 7.24
CA LEU A 109 4.13 1.10 6.04
C LEU A 109 2.70 0.58 6.28
N GLY A 110 2.56 -0.59 6.93
CA GLY A 110 1.25 -1.15 7.26
C GLY A 110 0.46 -0.30 8.25
N GLY A 111 1.13 0.20 9.29
CA GLY A 111 0.51 1.12 10.26
C GLY A 111 0.06 2.44 9.63
N LEU A 112 0.87 2.98 8.70
CA LEU A 112 0.52 4.18 7.94
C LEU A 112 -0.73 3.96 7.10
N HIS A 113 -0.77 2.88 6.31
CA HIS A 113 -1.92 2.61 5.46
C HIS A 113 -3.20 2.41 6.27
N ARG A 114 -3.13 1.75 7.43
CA ARG A 114 -4.30 1.66 8.32
C ARG A 114 -4.81 3.03 8.77
N ALA A 115 -3.90 3.98 9.02
CA ALA A 115 -4.26 5.31 9.47
C ALA A 115 -4.85 6.21 8.37
N ILE A 116 -4.48 5.99 7.09
CA ILE A 116 -4.84 6.89 5.99
C ILE A 116 -5.79 6.29 4.94
N ALA A 117 -5.83 4.97 4.80
CA ALA A 117 -6.59 4.28 3.76
C ALA A 117 -7.93 3.76 4.30
N ASP A 118 -8.81 4.71 4.64
CA ASP A 118 -10.14 4.38 5.16
C ASP A 118 -10.94 3.52 4.16
N GLY A 119 -11.62 2.51 4.69
CA GLY A 119 -12.40 1.54 3.92
C GLY A 119 -11.60 0.55 3.07
N VAL A 120 -10.26 0.60 3.06
CA VAL A 120 -9.44 -0.43 2.39
C VAL A 120 -9.35 -1.67 3.30
N ASN A 121 -9.80 -2.81 2.80
CA ASN A 121 -9.59 -4.08 3.49
C ASN A 121 -8.08 -4.43 3.45
N PRO A 122 -7.43 -4.77 4.58
CA PRO A 122 -6.04 -5.24 4.59
C PRO A 122 -5.75 -6.38 3.61
N ASP A 123 -6.74 -7.21 3.28
CA ASP A 123 -6.62 -8.28 2.27
C ASP A 123 -6.17 -7.76 0.90
N ALA A 124 -6.40 -6.48 0.59
CA ALA A 124 -5.91 -5.85 -0.63
C ALA A 124 -4.36 -5.82 -0.68
N PHE A 125 -3.70 -5.62 0.46
CA PHE A 125 -2.23 -5.69 0.54
C PHE A 125 -1.76 -7.12 0.36
N THR A 126 -2.40 -8.07 1.04
CA THR A 126 -2.11 -9.50 0.90
C THR A 126 -2.25 -9.95 -0.55
N LEU A 127 -3.32 -9.52 -1.24
CA LEU A 127 -3.54 -9.81 -2.64
C LEU A 127 -2.46 -9.20 -3.53
N LEU A 128 -2.11 -7.93 -3.33
CA LEU A 128 -1.01 -7.30 -4.10
C LEU A 128 0.28 -8.10 -3.94
N PHE A 129 0.69 -8.41 -2.71
CA PHE A 129 1.91 -9.20 -2.45
C PHE A 129 1.84 -10.61 -3.04
N ALA A 130 0.67 -11.25 -3.07
CA ALA A 130 0.49 -12.57 -3.68
C ALA A 130 0.63 -12.55 -5.21
N LEU A 131 0.30 -11.43 -5.87
CA LEU A 131 0.41 -11.26 -7.32
C LEU A 131 1.84 -10.91 -7.78
N LEU A 132 2.63 -10.27 -6.92
CA LEU A 132 3.97 -9.78 -7.27
C LEU A 132 4.93 -10.85 -7.81
N PRO A 133 5.03 -12.08 -7.26
CA PRO A 133 6.02 -13.05 -7.72
C PRO A 133 5.90 -13.38 -9.21
N GLU A 134 4.68 -13.63 -9.70
CA GLU A 134 4.44 -13.92 -11.12
C GLU A 134 4.82 -12.72 -11.99
N VAL A 135 4.37 -11.52 -11.59
CA VAL A 135 4.67 -10.27 -12.32
C VAL A 135 6.18 -10.01 -12.39
N ILE A 136 6.89 -10.18 -11.27
CA ILE A 136 8.33 -9.99 -11.20
C ILE A 136 9.05 -10.97 -12.14
N VAL A 137 8.70 -12.25 -12.07
CA VAL A 137 9.34 -13.31 -12.88
C VAL A 137 9.03 -13.13 -14.36
N ASP A 138 7.79 -12.80 -14.73
CA ASP A 138 7.40 -12.57 -16.12
C ASP A 138 8.11 -11.38 -16.73
N VAL A 139 8.11 -10.24 -16.04
CA VAL A 139 8.78 -9.04 -16.54
C VAL A 139 10.29 -9.26 -16.62
N THR A 140 10.89 -9.88 -15.60
CA THR A 140 12.33 -10.18 -15.58
C THR A 140 12.71 -11.13 -16.72
N SER A 141 11.94 -12.21 -16.90
CA SER A 141 12.15 -13.18 -17.97
C SER A 141 12.04 -12.54 -19.34
N ASN A 142 10.98 -11.78 -19.60
CA ASN A 142 10.72 -11.19 -20.91
C ASN A 142 11.70 -10.05 -21.26
N ARG A 143 12.32 -9.42 -20.26
CA ARG A 143 13.25 -8.30 -20.43
C ARG A 143 14.72 -8.70 -20.25
N SER A 144 15.01 -9.98 -20.06
CA SER A 144 16.37 -10.50 -19.96
C SER A 144 17.15 -10.32 -21.27
N LYS A 145 18.42 -9.90 -21.16
CA LYS A 145 19.29 -9.64 -22.32
C LYS A 145 19.65 -10.91 -23.10
N SER A 146 19.69 -12.05 -22.42
CA SER A 146 20.02 -13.36 -23.01
C SER A 146 18.79 -14.09 -23.57
N GLY A 147 17.63 -13.43 -23.61
CA GLY A 147 16.35 -14.04 -23.93
C GLY A 147 15.61 -14.54 -22.68
N PRO A 148 14.41 -15.11 -22.84
CA PRO A 148 13.58 -15.61 -21.74
C PRO A 148 14.32 -16.59 -20.85
N LEU A 149 14.04 -16.53 -19.55
CA LEU A 149 14.59 -17.48 -18.58
C LEU A 149 14.12 -18.91 -18.88
N SER A 150 14.95 -19.88 -18.56
CA SER A 150 14.58 -21.30 -18.66
C SER A 150 13.41 -21.62 -17.74
N SER A 151 12.66 -22.70 -18.02
CA SER A 151 11.55 -23.13 -17.15
C SER A 151 12.01 -23.45 -15.74
N GLU A 152 13.23 -23.98 -15.59
CA GLU A 152 13.84 -24.27 -14.29
C GLU A 152 14.15 -22.97 -13.53
N ASP A 153 14.85 -22.03 -14.16
CA ASP A 153 15.19 -20.73 -13.55
C ASP A 153 13.93 -19.94 -13.19
N ARG A 154 12.90 -19.97 -14.04
CA ARG A 154 11.61 -19.33 -13.77
C ARG A 154 10.95 -19.93 -12.53
N THR A 155 10.88 -21.25 -12.44
CA THR A 155 10.27 -21.96 -11.30
C THR A 155 11.00 -21.63 -10.01
N GLU A 156 12.34 -21.62 -10.08
CA GLU A 156 13.19 -21.30 -8.95
C GLU A 156 13.00 -19.84 -8.50
N LEU A 157 13.12 -18.89 -9.43
CA LEU A 157 12.98 -17.46 -9.14
C LEU A 157 11.61 -17.14 -8.56
N LEU A 158 10.57 -17.80 -9.08
CA LEU A 158 9.20 -17.69 -8.57
C LEU A 158 9.07 -18.20 -7.14
N SER A 159 9.68 -19.33 -6.82
CA SER A 159 9.71 -19.85 -5.44
C SER A 159 10.36 -18.87 -4.47
N VAL A 160 11.50 -18.29 -4.87
CA VAL A 160 12.22 -17.28 -4.08
C VAL A 160 11.35 -16.04 -3.84
N TRP A 161 10.76 -15.47 -4.89
CA TRP A 161 9.90 -14.29 -4.75
C TRP A 161 8.62 -14.56 -3.95
N ARG A 162 8.06 -15.77 -4.03
CA ARG A 162 6.92 -16.17 -3.16
C ARG A 162 7.29 -16.22 -1.68
N ALA A 163 8.54 -16.58 -1.34
CA ALA A 163 9.01 -16.52 0.04
C ALA A 163 9.17 -15.05 0.50
N ILE A 164 9.85 -14.23 -0.31
CA ILE A 164 10.12 -12.81 -0.01
C ILE A 164 8.82 -12.02 0.16
N THR A 165 7.92 -12.10 -0.83
CA THR A 165 6.66 -11.32 -0.82
C THR A 165 5.71 -11.74 0.30
N ARG A 166 5.66 -13.04 0.64
CA ARG A 166 4.91 -13.53 1.79
C ARG A 166 5.46 -12.99 3.10
N PHE A 167 6.79 -13.01 3.26
CA PHE A 167 7.44 -12.40 4.42
C PHE A 167 7.09 -10.91 4.51
N MET A 168 7.21 -10.17 3.41
CA MET A 168 6.89 -8.74 3.38
C MET A 168 5.42 -8.47 3.75
N ALA A 169 4.49 -9.22 3.16
CA ALA A 169 3.07 -9.13 3.47
C ALA A 169 2.81 -9.34 4.97
N ASN A 170 3.42 -10.36 5.58
CA ASN A 170 3.28 -10.63 7.01
C ASN A 170 3.78 -9.47 7.88
N GLN A 171 4.88 -8.80 7.50
CA GLN A 171 5.38 -7.65 8.26
C GLN A 171 4.49 -6.41 8.08
N VAL A 172 3.97 -6.17 6.86
CA VAL A 172 2.99 -5.10 6.62
C VAL A 172 1.72 -5.35 7.43
N MET A 173 1.21 -6.59 7.44
CA MET A 173 0.04 -6.97 8.22
C MET A 173 0.27 -6.85 9.73
N THR A 174 1.44 -7.25 10.22
CA THR A 174 1.84 -7.01 11.62
C THR A 174 1.81 -5.51 11.95
N GLY A 175 2.29 -4.67 11.03
CA GLY A 175 2.24 -3.21 11.16
C GLY A 175 0.81 -2.66 11.20
N TRP A 176 -0.02 -3.14 10.26
CA TRP A 176 -1.44 -2.82 10.18
C TRP A 176 -2.14 -3.13 11.50
N GLU A 177 -2.02 -4.36 12.01
CA GLU A 177 -2.68 -4.81 13.25
C GLU A 177 -2.27 -3.99 14.48
N ARG A 178 -1.00 -3.60 14.57
CA ARG A 178 -0.46 -2.79 15.68
C ARG A 178 -1.03 -1.37 15.74
N ASN A 179 -1.58 -0.85 14.64
CA ASN A 179 -2.21 0.48 14.56
C ASN A 179 -1.35 1.64 15.13
N LYS A 180 -0.02 1.52 15.03
CA LYS A 180 0.88 2.60 15.45
C LYS A 180 1.13 3.50 14.25
N VAL A 181 0.68 4.75 14.34
CA VAL A 181 1.03 5.78 13.36
C VAL A 181 2.55 5.97 13.42
N PRO A 182 3.28 5.82 12.30
CA PRO A 182 4.73 5.96 12.32
C PRO A 182 5.14 7.38 12.76
N THR A 183 6.11 7.44 13.67
CA THR A 183 6.73 8.70 14.13
C THR A 183 8.05 9.00 13.39
N SER A 184 8.47 8.12 12.48
CA SER A 184 9.71 8.29 11.74
C SER A 184 9.62 9.51 10.82
N SER A 185 10.73 10.24 10.68
CA SER A 185 10.80 11.48 9.87
C SER A 185 10.39 11.26 8.40
N LYS A 186 10.54 10.02 7.90
CA LYS A 186 10.13 9.57 6.56
C LYS A 186 8.61 9.69 6.33
N TYR A 187 7.80 9.47 7.37
CA TYR A 187 6.33 9.47 7.26
C TYR A 187 5.65 10.62 8.04
N LEU A 188 6.40 11.36 8.86
CA LEU A 188 5.88 12.46 9.68
C LEU A 188 5.23 13.58 8.83
N LYS A 189 5.72 13.83 7.61
CA LYS A 189 5.11 14.80 6.68
C LYS A 189 3.70 14.38 6.25
N SER A 190 3.50 13.09 6.03
CA SER A 190 2.19 12.50 5.67
C SER A 190 1.15 12.63 6.78
N TYR A 191 1.59 12.85 8.02
CA TYR A 191 0.73 12.99 9.20
C TYR A 191 0.47 14.46 9.60
N ASN A 192 1.45 15.36 9.43
CA ASN A 192 1.37 16.73 9.95
C ASN A 192 0.64 17.73 9.03
N GLU A 193 0.40 17.42 7.75
CA GLU A 193 -0.43 18.26 6.88
C GLU A 193 -1.92 18.06 7.19
N LYS A 194 -2.39 18.67 8.28
CA LYS A 194 -3.82 18.98 8.46
C LYS A 194 -4.22 19.97 7.35
N CYS A 195 -4.97 19.52 6.33
CA CYS A 195 -5.47 20.41 5.28
C CYS A 195 -6.27 21.59 5.87
N PRO A 196 -6.08 22.82 5.36
CA PRO A 196 -6.77 24.01 5.84
C PRO A 196 -8.27 23.95 5.50
N ARG A 197 -9.08 24.40 6.45
CA ARG A 197 -10.55 24.44 6.47
C ARG A 197 -11.15 24.89 5.14
N SER A 198 -12.02 24.07 4.55
CA SER A 198 -12.83 24.48 3.40
C SER A 198 -14.07 25.26 3.86
N SER A 199 -14.17 26.47 3.36
CA SER A 199 -15.33 27.34 3.39
C SER A 199 -16.32 26.94 2.30
N ALA A 200 -17.25 26.03 2.60
CA ALA A 200 -18.48 25.85 1.83
C ALA A 200 -19.52 25.10 2.66
N GLY A 201 -20.65 25.77 2.93
CA GLY A 201 -21.84 25.18 3.55
C GLY A 201 -22.12 25.66 4.98
N ARG A 202 -22.47 26.93 5.16
CA ARG A 202 -23.18 27.37 6.38
C ARG A 202 -24.48 26.56 6.50
N PRO A 203 -24.82 26.00 7.67
CA PRO A 203 -26.15 25.48 7.90
C PRO A 203 -27.15 26.62 7.81
N VAL A 204 -28.18 26.47 6.98
CA VAL A 204 -29.35 27.34 7.06
C VAL A 204 -30.05 26.99 8.37
N THR A 205 -30.02 27.91 9.33
CA THR A 205 -30.85 27.86 10.53
C THR A 205 -32.33 27.91 10.11
N PRO A 206 -33.21 27.08 10.70
CA PRO A 206 -34.63 27.17 10.41
C PRO A 206 -35.18 28.45 11.05
N SER A 207 -35.51 29.44 10.22
CA SER A 207 -36.31 30.60 10.62
C SER A 207 -37.77 30.16 10.72
N ALA A 208 -38.35 30.29 11.91
CA ALA A 208 -39.77 30.07 12.15
C ALA A 208 -40.61 31.10 11.35
N LYS A 209 -41.60 30.62 10.57
CA LYS A 209 -42.97 31.17 10.47
C LYS A 209 -43.85 30.46 9.42
N SER A 210 -45.04 30.07 9.90
CA SER A 210 -46.36 30.12 9.24
C SER A 210 -46.93 28.92 8.45
N THR A 211 -47.85 28.22 9.14
CA THR A 211 -49.26 27.90 8.79
C THR A 211 -49.64 27.22 7.46
N ALA A 212 -50.05 25.94 7.54
CA ALA A 212 -51.32 25.41 7.00
C ALA A 212 -51.57 23.98 7.57
N SER A 213 -52.83 23.54 7.55
CA SER A 213 -53.52 22.71 8.54
C SER A 213 -53.80 21.23 8.17
N LEU A 214 -53.62 20.33 9.17
CA LEU A 214 -54.40 19.10 9.56
C LEU A 214 -54.54 17.90 8.59
N PRO A 215 -54.93 16.67 9.06
CA PRO A 215 -54.91 16.08 10.43
C PRO A 215 -54.33 14.63 10.51
N GLY A 216 -54.01 14.19 11.74
CA GLY A 216 -54.25 12.79 12.15
C GLY A 216 -53.02 11.95 12.56
N PHE A 217 -52.60 12.05 13.82
CA PHE A 217 -52.62 10.98 14.85
C PHE A 217 -51.72 11.41 16.04
N VAL A 218 -52.24 11.32 17.26
CA VAL A 218 -51.53 11.53 18.54
C VAL A 218 -51.71 10.24 19.35
N PRO A 219 -50.65 9.72 19.99
CA PRO A 219 -50.66 9.74 21.46
C PRO A 219 -49.31 10.13 22.10
N ASP A 220 -49.43 11.07 23.04
CA ASP A 220 -48.83 11.14 24.39
C ASP A 220 -47.30 11.08 24.62
N THR A 221 -46.76 12.30 24.79
CA THR A 221 -45.72 12.78 25.74
C THR A 221 -45.80 12.22 27.18
N PHE A 222 -44.78 12.15 28.08
CA PHE A 222 -43.40 12.68 28.32
C PHE A 222 -42.82 11.89 29.56
N PRO A 223 -41.60 12.09 30.16
CA PRO A 223 -40.55 13.11 29.91
C PRO A 223 -39.10 12.60 29.73
N GLN A 224 -38.27 13.53 29.24
CA GLN A 224 -36.80 13.47 29.08
C GLN A 224 -36.01 13.25 30.38
N ALA A 225 -34.86 12.60 30.24
CA ALA A 225 -33.61 13.01 30.89
C ALA A 225 -32.41 12.70 29.97
N SER A 226 -31.86 13.78 29.38
CA SER A 226 -30.43 14.11 29.16
C SER A 226 -29.43 13.08 28.60
N ASP A 227 -28.91 13.45 27.41
CA ASP A 227 -27.50 13.51 26.94
C ASP A 227 -26.60 12.26 27.10
N GLU A 228 -25.91 11.71 26.10
CA GLU A 228 -25.34 12.28 24.87
C GLU A 228 -25.27 11.27 23.71
N GLU A 229 -25.13 11.85 22.51
CA GLU A 229 -25.22 11.28 21.17
C GLU A 229 -24.27 10.12 20.84
N GLY A 230 -24.85 9.15 20.14
CA GLY A 230 -24.13 8.13 19.40
C GLY A 230 -23.69 8.57 18.01
N LYS A 231 -22.86 7.71 17.42
CA LYS A 231 -22.81 7.33 15.99
C LYS A 231 -23.37 8.37 15.00
N ARG A 232 -22.51 8.80 14.07
CA ARG A 232 -22.64 8.43 12.64
C ARG A 232 -21.44 8.87 11.79
N HIS A 233 -21.12 7.97 10.88
CA HIS A 233 -20.50 8.12 9.56
C HIS A 233 -19.97 9.49 9.16
N ASN A 234 -18.65 9.55 8.93
CA ASN A 234 -18.04 10.56 8.08
C ASN A 234 -17.30 9.87 6.94
N SER A 235 -17.91 9.90 5.76
CA SER A 235 -17.30 9.52 4.49
C SER A 235 -16.26 10.57 4.10
N ILE A 236 -14.97 10.21 4.16
CA ILE A 236 -13.86 11.06 3.76
C ILE A 236 -13.43 10.67 2.34
N SER A 237 -13.56 11.61 1.41
CA SER A 237 -13.13 11.46 0.02
C SER A 237 -11.63 11.72 -0.10
N LEU A 238 -10.89 10.73 -0.62
CA LEU A 238 -9.44 10.79 -0.85
C LEU A 238 -9.10 11.75 -2.00
N ARG A 239 -8.97 13.03 -1.67
CA ARG A 239 -8.27 14.02 -2.50
C ARG A 239 -7.18 14.66 -1.63
N HIS A 240 -5.94 14.48 -2.05
CA HIS A 240 -4.68 14.92 -1.43
C HIS A 240 -4.03 13.95 -0.44
N VAL A 241 -3.28 13.00 -0.99
CA VAL A 241 -2.03 12.53 -0.36
C VAL A 241 -0.90 12.86 -1.32
N ALA A 242 -0.35 14.07 -1.15
CA ALA A 242 0.85 14.50 -1.84
C ALA A 242 2.07 13.97 -1.07
N LEU A 243 2.56 12.79 -1.42
CA LEU A 243 3.95 12.44 -1.08
C LEU A 243 4.84 13.08 -2.14
N SER A 244 5.62 14.08 -1.71
CA SER A 244 6.67 14.67 -2.53
C SER A 244 7.88 13.73 -2.58
N PRO A 245 8.37 13.37 -3.77
CA PRO A 245 9.67 12.75 -3.95
C PRO A 245 10.76 13.84 -3.82
N LEU A 246 11.98 13.45 -3.43
CA LEU A 246 13.20 14.29 -3.42
C LEU A 246 13.33 15.30 -2.27
N SER A 247 13.99 14.88 -1.19
CA SER A 247 14.80 15.80 -0.38
C SER A 247 15.99 15.07 0.24
N ALA A 248 16.93 14.60 -0.58
CA ALA A 248 18.33 14.33 -0.19
C ALA A 248 19.28 13.96 -1.36
N LEU A 249 18.86 14.01 -2.63
CA LEU A 249 19.81 14.28 -3.71
C LEU A 249 20.26 15.74 -3.57
N ARG A 250 21.27 16.00 -2.73
CA ARG A 250 22.07 17.23 -2.77
C ARG A 250 23.47 17.01 -2.16
N LYS A 251 24.42 16.97 -3.10
CA LYS A 251 25.88 17.16 -3.03
C LYS A 251 26.71 15.99 -2.54
#